data_AF-A0A8T5J7E6-F1
#
_entry.id   AF-A0A8T5J7E6-F1
#
_cell.length_a   1.000
_cell.length_b   1.000
_cell.length_c   1.000
_cell.angle_alpha   90.00
_cell.angle_beta   90.00
_cell.angle_gamma   90.00
#
_symmetry.space_group_name_H-M   'P 1'
#
loop_
_entity.id
_entity.type
_entity.pdbx_description
1 polymer ?
#
loop_
_entity_poly.entity_id
_entity_poly.type
_entity_poly.pdbx_seq_one_letter_code
_entity_poly.pdbx_strand_id
1 'polypeptide(L)'
;MAEESKPLLEEVEDLSWGEVGKLAQGYLRIPLALLLVEMFYWFITQPTNTLGVIQESEAWIWYQLLELIYGPGTATLSEYNGWTTLVTLRHPDFWADQIRLYVSDECAGVHEMLFITVLIMMSSGVPQRLRIKSAVVACVIVYILN
;
A
#
# COMPACT_ATOMS: atom_id res chain seq x y z
N MET A 1 -52.76 -19.04 -31.48
CA MET A 1 -51.42 -19.15 -30.87
C MET A 1 -51.04 -17.74 -30.44
N ALA A 2 -51.14 -17.46 -29.15
CA ALA A 2 -50.62 -16.24 -28.56
C ALA A 2 -49.86 -16.70 -27.31
N GLU A 3 -48.54 -16.78 -27.41
CA GLU A 3 -47.67 -16.88 -26.24
C GLU A 3 -47.68 -15.51 -25.57
N GLU A 4 -48.44 -15.39 -24.48
CA GLU A 4 -48.27 -14.30 -23.53
C GLU A 4 -46.90 -14.47 -22.86
N SER A 5 -45.90 -13.74 -23.35
CA SER A 5 -44.64 -13.52 -22.64
C SER A 5 -44.94 -12.73 -21.36
N LYS A 6 -45.10 -13.42 -20.23
CA LYS A 6 -45.10 -12.76 -18.92
C LYS A 6 -43.76 -12.04 -18.74
N PRO A 7 -43.73 -10.72 -18.53
CA PRO A 7 -42.50 -10.09 -18.08
C PRO A 7 -42.24 -10.59 -16.66
N LEU A 8 -41.07 -11.18 -16.44
CA LEU A 8 -40.57 -11.36 -15.08
C LEU A 8 -40.23 -9.96 -14.57
N LEU A 9 -41.23 -9.25 -14.04
CA LEU A 9 -40.99 -8.12 -13.16
C LEU A 9 -40.37 -8.73 -11.90
N GLU A 10 -39.05 -8.79 -11.89
CA GLU A 10 -38.28 -8.94 -10.68
C GLU A 10 -38.58 -7.69 -9.87
N GLU A 11 -39.58 -7.76 -8.97
CA GLU A 11 -39.77 -6.73 -7.96
C GLU A 11 -38.47 -6.69 -7.16
N VAL A 12 -37.69 -5.64 -7.38
CA VAL A 12 -36.56 -5.30 -6.52
C VAL A 12 -37.17 -4.97 -5.17
N GLU A 13 -37.30 -5.97 -4.31
CA GLU A 13 -37.85 -5.83 -2.98
C GLU A 13 -36.94 -4.85 -2.21
N ASP A 14 -37.48 -3.68 -1.90
CA ASP A 14 -36.73 -2.62 -1.22
C ASP A 14 -36.25 -3.15 0.15
N LEU A 15 -34.95 -3.02 0.39
CA LEU A 15 -34.30 -3.42 1.64
C LEU A 15 -35.04 -2.81 2.84
N SER A 16 -35.50 -3.65 3.77
CA SER A 16 -36.13 -3.18 4.98
C SER A 16 -35.14 -2.39 5.83
N TRP A 17 -35.61 -1.41 6.62
CA TRP A 17 -34.76 -0.63 7.53
C TRP A 17 -33.92 -1.50 8.49
N GLY A 18 -34.44 -2.68 8.86
CA GLY A 18 -33.71 -3.66 9.67
C GLY A 18 -32.55 -4.33 8.92
N GLU A 19 -32.73 -4.63 7.63
CA GLU A 19 -31.66 -5.17 6.77
C GLU A 19 -30.62 -4.11 6.44
N VAL A 20 -31.05 -2.87 6.17
CA VAL A 20 -30.16 -1.71 6.03
C VAL A 20 -29.29 -1.56 7.27
N GLY A 21 -29.87 -1.66 8.48
CA GLY A 21 -29.12 -1.59 9.73
C GLY A 21 -28.08 -2.70 9.88
N LYS A 22 -28.43 -3.95 9.56
CA LYS A 22 -27.50 -5.09 9.59
C LYS A 22 -26.37 -4.93 8.56
N LEU A 23 -26.72 -4.46 7.37
CA LEU A 23 -25.77 -4.21 6.28
C LEU A 23 -24.79 -3.08 6.67
N ALA A 24 -25.32 -1.98 7.20
CA ALA A 24 -24.54 -0.85 7.70
C ALA A 24 -23.57 -1.30 8.80
N GLN A 25 -24.02 -2.10 9.76
CA GLN A 25 -23.14 -2.65 10.80
C GLN A 25 -22.04 -3.55 10.21
N GLY A 26 -22.38 -4.38 9.22
CA GLY A 26 -21.44 -5.25 8.52
C GLY A 26 -20.35 -4.49 7.76
N TYR A 27 -20.68 -3.34 7.17
CA TYR A 27 -19.72 -2.53 6.43
C TYR A 27 -18.97 -1.52 7.29
N LEU A 28 -19.60 -0.94 8.32
CA LEU A 28 -19.01 0.09 9.19
C LEU A 28 -17.80 -0.41 9.99
N ARG A 29 -17.69 -1.73 10.20
CA ARG A 29 -16.53 -2.35 10.83
C ARG A 29 -15.21 -2.00 10.12
N ILE A 30 -15.22 -1.90 8.79
CA ILE A 30 -14.03 -1.61 7.98
C ILE A 30 -13.54 -0.18 8.22
N PRO A 31 -14.32 0.88 7.98
CA PRO A 31 -13.87 2.25 8.23
C PRO A 31 -13.54 2.49 9.70
N LEU A 32 -14.25 1.85 10.65
CA LEU A 32 -13.90 1.94 12.07
C LEU A 32 -12.50 1.35 12.35
N ALA A 33 -12.19 0.19 11.78
CA ALA A 33 -10.86 -0.40 11.90
C ALA A 33 -9.79 0.48 11.26
N LEU A 34 -10.06 1.06 10.08
CA LEU A 34 -9.13 1.97 9.41
C LEU A 34 -8.87 3.25 10.21
N LEU A 35 -9.87 3.80 10.90
CA LEU A 35 -9.68 4.94 11.81
C LEU A 35 -8.73 4.59 12.97
N LEU A 36 -8.82 3.36 13.51
CA LEU A 36 -7.87 2.90 14.54
C LEU A 36 -6.45 2.78 13.98
N VAL A 37 -6.32 2.30 12.74
CA VAL A 37 -5.03 2.19 12.04
C VAL A 37 -4.44 3.58 11.80
N GLU A 38 -5.23 4.54 11.36
CA GLU A 38 -4.81 5.94 11.16
C GLU A 38 -4.28 6.53 12.47
N MET A 39 -5.01 6.37 13.58
CA MET A 39 -4.54 6.85 14.89
C MET A 39 -3.25 6.17 15.33
N PHE A 40 -3.10 4.86 15.07
CA PHE A 40 -1.89 4.12 15.37
C PHE A 40 -0.72 4.57 14.49
N TYR A 41 -0.93 4.73 13.19
CA TYR A 41 0.05 5.24 12.23
C TYR A 41 0.53 6.63 12.66
N TRP A 42 -0.40 7.54 12.97
CA TRP A 42 -0.05 8.86 13.47
C TRP A 42 0.76 8.79 14.77
N PHE A 43 0.39 7.90 15.69
CA PHE A 43 1.13 7.70 16.95
C PHE A 43 2.58 7.25 16.72
N ILE A 44 2.81 6.27 15.84
CA ILE A 44 4.18 5.77 15.57
C ILE A 44 5.01 6.72 14.70
N THR A 45 4.39 7.68 14.02
CA THR A 45 5.06 8.65 13.13
C THR A 45 5.19 10.06 13.71
N GLN A 46 4.79 10.30 14.97
CA GLN A 46 4.89 11.62 15.60
C GLN A 46 6.30 12.24 15.66
N PRO A 47 7.42 11.49 15.71
CA PRO A 47 8.74 12.07 15.55
C PRO A 47 9.14 12.21 14.07
N THR A 48 9.66 13.38 13.69
CA THR A 48 10.30 13.61 12.40
C THR A 48 11.45 12.59 12.21
N ASN A 49 11.49 11.90 11.06
CA ASN A 49 12.49 10.88 10.71
C ASN A 49 12.45 9.56 11.53
N THR A 50 11.31 9.19 12.11
CA THR A 50 11.18 7.88 12.81
C THR A 50 11.48 6.68 11.90
N LEU A 51 11.25 6.84 10.60
CA LEU A 51 11.37 5.77 9.61
C LEU A 51 12.67 5.86 8.78
N GLY A 52 13.65 6.67 9.19
CA GLY A 52 14.89 6.89 8.44
C GLY A 52 15.69 5.61 8.12
N VAL A 53 15.66 4.61 9.02
CA VAL A 53 16.30 3.31 8.78
C VAL A 53 15.60 2.54 7.65
N ILE A 54 14.28 2.63 7.57
CA ILE A 54 13.49 1.99 6.52
C ILE A 54 13.78 2.68 5.18
N GLN A 55 13.80 4.02 5.16
CA GLN A 55 14.20 4.81 3.99
C GLN A 55 15.58 4.40 3.46
N GLU A 56 16.56 4.30 4.36
CA GLU A 56 17.93 3.96 3.99
C GLU A 56 18.00 2.54 3.41
N SER A 57 17.26 1.58 3.98
CA SER A 57 17.23 0.23 3.44
C SER A 57 16.54 0.14 2.07
N GLU A 58 15.51 0.94 1.82
CA GLU A 58 14.80 0.98 0.54
C GLU A 58 15.66 1.66 -0.54
N ALA A 59 16.27 2.80 -0.22
CA ALA A 59 17.23 3.48 -1.08
C ALA A 59 18.42 2.57 -1.44
N TRP A 60 18.89 1.76 -0.47
CA TRP A 60 19.92 0.76 -0.71
C TRP A 60 19.46 -0.35 -1.66
N ILE A 61 18.25 -0.88 -1.51
CA ILE A 61 17.69 -1.89 -2.42
C ILE A 61 17.60 -1.32 -3.84
N TRP A 62 17.05 -0.12 -3.99
CA TRP A 62 16.95 0.56 -5.29
C TRP A 62 18.32 0.79 -5.92
N TYR A 63 19.31 1.24 -5.15
CA TYR A 63 20.69 1.36 -5.61
C TYR A 63 21.25 0.03 -6.14
N GLN A 64 21.10 -1.06 -5.39
CA GLN A 64 21.58 -2.39 -5.81
C GLN A 64 20.86 -2.91 -7.06
N LEU A 65 19.56 -2.67 -7.17
CA LEU A 65 18.78 -3.06 -8.36
C LEU A 65 19.22 -2.28 -9.59
N LEU A 66 19.49 -0.99 -9.48
CA LEU A 66 19.96 -0.18 -10.60
C LEU A 66 21.34 -0.61 -11.08
N GLU A 67 22.29 -0.84 -10.15
CA GLU A 67 23.61 -1.38 -10.46
C GLU A 67 23.54 -2.77 -11.11
N LEU A 68 22.59 -3.61 -10.70
CA LEU A 68 22.37 -4.94 -11.28
C LEU A 68 21.78 -4.89 -12.69
N ILE A 69 20.81 -4.01 -12.93
CA ILE A 69 20.07 -3.91 -14.20
C ILE A 69 20.87 -3.17 -15.26
N TYR A 70 21.47 -2.04 -14.89
CA TYR A 70 22.14 -1.12 -15.82
C TYR A 70 23.66 -1.25 -15.81
N GLY A 71 24.22 -1.97 -14.84
CA GLY A 71 25.64 -2.25 -14.72
C GLY A 71 26.37 -1.34 -13.73
N PRO A 72 27.64 -1.67 -13.41
CA PRO A 72 28.37 -1.01 -12.34
C PRO A 72 28.63 0.48 -12.58
N GLY A 73 28.43 1.32 -11.56
CA GLY A 73 28.69 2.76 -11.59
C GLY A 73 27.59 3.60 -12.26
N THR A 74 26.44 3.00 -12.53
CA THR A 74 25.27 3.69 -13.09
C THR A 74 24.46 4.40 -12.02
N ALA A 75 24.50 3.95 -10.77
CA ALA A 75 23.83 4.60 -9.65
C ALA A 75 24.82 5.10 -8.60
N THR A 76 24.45 6.15 -7.87
CA THR A 76 25.18 6.59 -6.67
C THR A 76 24.20 6.83 -5.53
N LEU A 77 24.51 6.28 -4.37
CA LEU A 77 23.77 6.48 -3.14
C LEU A 77 24.41 7.62 -2.34
N SER A 78 23.61 8.59 -1.91
CA SER A 78 24.07 9.83 -1.27
C SER A 78 23.16 10.27 -0.13
N GLU A 79 23.69 11.16 0.71
CA GLU A 79 22.98 11.65 1.89
C GLU A 79 21.99 12.78 1.55
N TYR A 80 20.82 12.72 2.15
CA TYR A 80 19.79 13.76 2.12
C TYR A 80 19.15 13.87 3.50
N ASN A 81 19.11 15.07 4.08
CA ASN A 81 18.57 15.34 5.43
C ASN A 81 19.16 14.46 6.55
N GLY A 82 20.44 14.09 6.48
CA GLY A 82 21.11 13.28 7.51
C GLY A 82 21.01 11.77 7.31
N TRP A 83 20.31 11.32 6.26
CA TRP A 83 20.11 9.90 5.96
C TRP A 83 20.55 9.57 4.54
N THR A 84 21.00 8.34 4.31
CA THR A 84 21.49 7.85 3.02
C THR A 84 20.32 7.45 2.10
N THR A 85 19.50 8.41 1.68
CA THR A 85 18.20 8.15 1.02
C THR A 85 18.08 8.68 -0.41
N LEU A 86 19.14 9.30 -0.93
CA LEU A 86 19.14 9.84 -2.29
C LEU A 86 19.86 8.91 -3.25
N VAL A 87 19.10 8.32 -4.16
CA VAL A 87 19.61 7.47 -5.25
C VAL A 87 19.70 8.31 -6.52
N THR A 88 20.90 8.46 -7.09
CA THR A 88 21.10 9.20 -8.34
C THR A 88 21.53 8.24 -9.43
N LEU A 89 20.70 8.08 -10.46
CA LEU A 89 20.99 7.31 -11.66
C LEU A 89 21.66 8.22 -12.70
N ARG A 90 22.77 7.79 -13.28
CA ARG A 90 23.54 8.55 -14.29
C ARG A 90 23.41 7.90 -15.65
N HIS A 91 22.96 8.67 -16.64
CA HIS A 91 22.91 8.23 -18.03
C HIS A 91 23.04 9.46 -18.96
N PRO A 92 23.82 9.38 -20.06
CA PRO A 92 24.01 10.50 -21.00
C PRO A 92 22.71 11.00 -21.66
N ASP A 93 21.70 10.13 -21.75
CA ASP A 93 20.41 10.49 -22.36
C ASP A 93 19.48 11.23 -21.39
N PHE A 94 19.84 11.35 -20.12
CA PHE A 94 19.05 12.08 -19.13
C PHE A 94 19.32 13.58 -19.17
N TRP A 95 18.31 14.36 -18.81
CA TRP A 95 18.48 15.79 -18.62
C TRP A 95 19.49 16.05 -17.49
N ALA A 96 20.57 16.80 -17.78
CA ALA A 96 21.71 17.00 -16.89
C ALA A 96 22.48 15.72 -16.50
N ASP A 97 22.47 14.70 -17.37
CA ASP A 97 23.17 13.42 -17.24
C ASP A 97 22.79 12.58 -16.01
N GLN A 98 21.74 12.97 -15.28
CA GLN A 98 21.33 12.32 -14.06
C GLN A 98 19.83 12.43 -13.76
N ILE A 99 19.29 11.41 -13.10
CA ILE A 99 17.97 11.41 -12.48
C ILE A 99 18.17 11.16 -10.99
N ARG A 100 17.52 11.97 -10.16
CA ARG A 100 17.61 11.92 -8.69
C ARG A 100 16.30 11.39 -8.15
N LEU A 101 16.34 10.24 -7.49
CA LEU A 101 15.24 9.62 -6.79
C LEU A 101 15.44 9.83 -5.29
N TYR A 102 14.52 10.56 -4.67
CA TYR A 102 14.52 10.81 -3.24
C TYR A 102 13.57 9.80 -2.60
N VAL A 103 14.12 8.94 -1.73
CA VAL A 103 13.30 8.06 -0.89
C VAL A 103 12.90 8.86 0.34
N SER A 104 11.75 9.54 0.26
CA SER A 104 11.21 10.38 1.36
C SER A 104 9.75 10.09 1.71
N ASP A 105 9.07 9.28 0.89
CA ASP A 105 7.62 9.05 0.96
C ASP A 105 7.30 7.66 1.53
N GLU A 106 8.27 6.96 2.14
CA GLU A 106 8.08 5.68 2.80
C GLU A 106 7.09 5.76 3.98
N CYS A 107 6.85 6.96 4.51
CA CYS A 107 5.75 7.22 5.44
C CYS A 107 4.40 6.83 4.80
N ALA A 108 4.20 7.14 3.52
CA ALA A 108 3.04 6.68 2.74
C ALA A 108 3.11 5.16 2.49
N GLY A 109 4.28 4.59 2.21
CA GLY A 109 4.44 3.14 2.07
C GLY A 109 4.10 2.36 3.34
N VAL A 110 4.51 2.83 4.52
CA VAL A 110 4.15 2.25 5.82
C VAL A 110 2.66 2.39 6.09
N HIS A 111 2.08 3.55 5.75
CA HIS A 111 0.64 3.77 5.84
C HIS A 111 -0.15 2.76 4.99
N GLU A 112 0.27 2.54 3.74
CA GLU A 112 -0.32 1.56 2.83
C GLU A 112 -0.16 0.11 3.34
N MET A 113 1.03 -0.26 3.83
CA MET A 113 1.29 -1.58 4.39
C MET A 113 0.40 -1.91 5.59
N LEU A 114 0.17 -0.94 6.48
CA LEU A 114 -0.73 -1.10 7.62
C LEU A 114 -2.18 -1.25 7.16
N PHE A 115 -2.64 -0.40 6.24
CA PHE A 115 -4.01 -0.43 5.72
C PHE A 115 -4.32 -1.74 5.02
N ILE A 116 -3.48 -2.17 4.07
CA ILE A 116 -3.71 -3.40 3.31
C ILE A 116 -3.66 -4.64 4.22
N THR A 117 -2.77 -4.65 5.21
CA THR A 117 -2.70 -5.72 6.21
C THR A 117 -4.02 -5.85 6.97
N VAL A 118 -4.58 -4.75 7.46
CA VAL A 118 -5.85 -4.77 8.19
C VAL A 118 -6.99 -5.28 7.31
N LEU A 119 -7.07 -4.83 6.05
CA LEU A 119 -8.08 -5.31 5.10
C LEU A 119 -7.96 -6.82 4.83
N ILE A 120 -6.75 -7.34 4.64
CA ILE A 120 -6.48 -8.77 4.47
C ILE A 120 -6.90 -9.55 5.72
N MET A 121 -6.58 -9.03 6.91
CA MET A 121 -6.92 -9.69 8.17
C MET A 121 -8.42 -9.72 8.45
N MET A 122 -9.16 -8.72 7.97
CA MET A 122 -10.63 -8.63 8.10
C MET A 122 -11.39 -9.44 7.06
N SER A 123 -10.71 -10.04 6.07
CA SER A 123 -11.33 -10.78 4.97
C SER A 123 -11.97 -12.10 5.44
N SER A 124 -13.30 -12.19 5.47
CA SER A 124 -14.05 -13.38 5.88
C SER A 124 -13.89 -14.57 4.91
N GLY A 125 -13.97 -15.80 5.42
CA GLY A 125 -13.92 -17.02 4.58
C GLY A 125 -12.53 -17.51 4.21
N VAL A 126 -11.46 -16.80 4.61
CA VAL A 126 -10.07 -17.18 4.35
C VAL A 126 -9.39 -17.74 5.61
N PRO A 127 -8.68 -18.88 5.55
CA PRO A 127 -7.92 -19.41 6.68
C PRO A 127 -6.86 -18.42 7.20
N GLN A 128 -6.69 -18.33 8.53
CA GLN A 128 -5.75 -17.38 9.17
C GLN A 128 -4.32 -17.49 8.63
N ARG A 129 -3.83 -18.71 8.38
CA ARG A 129 -2.50 -18.93 7.81
C ARG A 129 -2.34 -18.31 6.42
N LEU A 130 -3.40 -18.35 5.60
CA LEU A 130 -3.38 -17.78 4.26
C LEU A 130 -3.43 -16.25 4.34
N ARG A 131 -4.25 -15.68 5.24
CA ARG A 131 -4.28 -14.23 5.49
C ARG A 131 -2.90 -13.67 5.86
N ILE A 132 -2.21 -14.31 6.80
CA ILE A 132 -0.88 -13.87 7.24
C ILE A 132 0.12 -13.95 6.08
N LYS A 133 0.12 -15.05 5.30
CA LYS A 133 0.99 -15.17 4.12
C LYS A 133 0.72 -14.07 3.10
N SER A 134 -0.56 -13.81 2.80
CA SER A 134 -0.96 -12.75 1.87
C SER A 134 -0.55 -11.37 2.38
N ALA A 135 -0.72 -11.09 3.68
CA ALA A 135 -0.30 -9.83 4.28
C ALA A 135 1.21 -9.63 4.17
N VAL A 136 2.02 -10.65 4.46
CA VAL A 136 3.48 -10.59 4.31
C VAL A 136 3.87 -10.32 2.86
N VAL A 137 3.28 -11.04 1.91
CA VAL A 137 3.57 -10.84 0.48
C VAL A 137 3.16 -9.44 0.03
N ALA A 138 1.98 -8.97 0.43
CA ALA A 138 1.50 -7.62 0.11
C ALA A 138 2.44 -6.54 0.69
N CYS A 139 2.85 -6.66 1.95
CA CYS A 139 3.79 -5.71 2.56
C CYS A 139 5.13 -5.68 1.84
N VAL A 140 5.69 -6.84 1.47
CA VAL A 140 6.96 -6.90 0.72
C VAL A 140 6.83 -6.22 -0.64
N ILE A 141 5.71 -6.42 -1.34
CA ILE A 141 5.47 -5.77 -2.63
C ILE A 141 5.35 -4.25 -2.46
N VAL A 142 4.53 -3.78 -1.53
CA VAL A 142 4.34 -2.35 -1.25
C VAL A 142 5.65 -1.70 -0.85
N TYR A 143 6.45 -2.37 -0.02
CA TYR A 143 7.76 -1.90 0.43
C TYR A 143 8.77 -1.74 -0.72
N ILE A 144 8.76 -2.61 -1.72
CA ILE A 144 9.68 -2.51 -2.88
C ILE A 144 9.18 -1.47 -3.90
N LEU A 145 7.86 -1.23 -3.97
CA LEU A 145 7.26 -0.35 -4.97
C LEU A 145 7.16 1.12 -4.52
N ASN A 146 7.23 1.38 -3.21
CA ASN A 146 7.47 2.72 -2.71
C ASN A 146 8.94 3.10 -2.95
#